data_AF-A0A9J5WDM7-F1
#
_entry.id   AF-A0A9J5WDM7-F1
#
_cell.length_a   1.000
_cell.length_b   1.000
_cell.length_c   1.000
_cell.angle_alpha   90.00
_cell.angle_beta   90.00
_cell.angle_gamma   90.00
#
_symmetry.space_group_name_H-M   'P 1'
#
loop_
_entity.id
_entity.type
_entity.pdbx_description
1 polymer ?
#
loop_
_entity_poly.entity_id
_entity_poly.type
_entity_poly.pdbx_seq_one_letter_code
_entity_poly.pdbx_strand_id
1 'polypeptide(L)' 'MMAFTAMMEGGEYGDSLNFFGVYRIGSAMSRISVTGGTGKFKNACGFAEIRSLIPAGQHVTDGAETLLRITVHLTY' A
#
# COMPACT_ATOMS: atom_id res chain seq x y z
N MET A 1 -4.56 -1.53 11.63
CA MET A 1 -3.15 -1.18 11.34
C MET A 1 -2.68 -2.05 10.19
N MET A 2 -1.88 -1.53 9.27
CA MET A 2 -1.31 -2.28 8.14
C MET A 2 0.21 -2.15 8.16
N ALA A 3 0.88 -3.29 8.01
CA ALA A 3 2.31 -3.39 7.76
C ALA A 3 2.50 -4.49 6.72
N PHE A 4 3.09 -4.14 5.58
CA PHE A 4 3.29 -5.10 4.49
C PHE A 4 4.45 -4.66 3.59
N THR A 5 4.98 -5.63 2.84
CA THR A 5 6.02 -5.41 1.84
C THR A 5 5.44 -5.75 0.48
N ALA A 6 5.52 -4.82 -0.47
CA ALA A 6 5.23 -5.13 -1.86
C ALA A 6 6.52 -5.58 -2.54
N MET A 7 6.53 -6.83 -3.01
CA MET A 7 7.62 -7.39 -3.81
C MET A 7 7.24 -7.28 -5.27
N MET A 8 8.15 -6.77 -6.11
CA MET A 8 7.89 -6.64 -7.55
C MET A 8 8.52 -7.83 -8.28
N GLU A 9 7.68 -8.62 -8.95
CA GLU A 9 8.15 -9.66 -9.86
C GLU A 9 8.51 -9.05 -11.22
N GLY A 10 9.76 -9.29 -11.64
CA GLY A 10 10.37 -8.70 -12.83
C GLY A 10 11.90 -8.69 -12.82
N GLY A 11 12.53 -9.51 -11.97
CA GLY A 11 13.98 -9.62 -11.73
C GLY A 11 14.27 -10.68 -10.66
N GLU A 12 15.47 -10.71 -10.07
CA GLU A 12 15.87 -11.64 -9.00
C GLU A 12 15.23 -11.31 -7.63
N TYR A 13 13.89 -11.21 -7.49
CA TYR A 13 13.20 -10.97 -6.19
C TYR A 13 13.87 -9.90 -5.28
N GLY A 14 14.56 -8.92 -5.88
CA GLY A 14 15.48 -8.03 -5.16
C GLY A 14 14.86 -6.69 -4.85
N ASP A 15 13.80 -6.33 -5.57
CA ASP A 15 13.11 -5.04 -5.47
C ASP A 15 11.87 -5.17 -4.59
N SER A 16 11.85 -4.40 -3.50
CA SER A 16 10.70 -4.34 -2.61
C SER A 16 10.49 -2.95 -2.04
N LEU A 17 9.26 -2.67 -1.61
CA LEU A 17 8.88 -1.47 -0.86
C LEU A 17 8.18 -1.86 0.43
N ASN A 18 8.56 -1.21 1.52
CA ASN A 18 8.01 -1.45 2.85
C ASN A 18 7.02 -0.36 3.23
N PHE A 19 5.87 -0.78 3.75
CA PHE A 19 4.77 0.12 4.09
C PHE A 19 4.35 -0.04 5.55
N PHE A 20 4.04 1.08 6.19
CA PHE A 20 3.50 1.09 7.55
C PHE A 20 2.49 2.22 7.75
N GLY A 21 1.33 1.91 8.33
CA GLY A 21 0.37 2.93 8.73
C GLY A 21 -1.02 2.40 9.06
N VAL A 22 -2.00 3.31 9.06
CA VAL A 22 -3.39 2.99 9.39
C VAL A 22 -4.26 3.20 8.15
N TYR A 23 -4.84 2.11 7.66
CA TYR A 23 -5.94 2.15 6.71
C TYR A 23 -7.27 2.22 7.47
N ARG A 24 -8.06 3.25 7.17
CA ARG A 24 -9.40 3.44 7.74
C ARG A 24 -10.44 2.98 6.72
N ILE A 25 -11.06 1.84 6.98
CA ILE A 25 -12.15 1.31 6.17
C ILE A 25 -13.30 2.31 6.18
N GLY A 26 -13.86 2.62 5.00
CA GLY A 26 -14.89 3.64 4.84
C GLY A 26 -14.38 5.07 4.60
N SER A 27 -13.07 5.32 4.74
CA SER A 27 -12.46 6.56 4.28
C SER A 27 -12.28 6.55 2.76
N ALA A 28 -12.50 7.69 2.09
CA ALA A 28 -12.25 7.84 0.66
C ALA A 28 -10.77 7.60 0.29
N MET A 29 -9.86 7.93 1.20
CA MET A 29 -8.42 7.72 1.07
C MET A 29 -7.78 7.57 2.45
N SER A 30 -6.78 6.71 2.56
CA SER A 30 -5.85 6.67 3.70
C SER A 30 -4.43 6.89 3.20
N ARG A 31 -3.60 7.55 4.02
CA ARG A 31 -2.18 7.77 3.71
C ARG A 31 -1.33 6.93 4.65
N ILE A 32 -0.40 6.16 4.11
CA ILE A 32 0.55 5.34 4.86
C ILE A 32 1.99 5.72 4.49
N SER A 33 2.94 5.40 5.37
CA SER A 33 4.36 5.69 5.16
C SER A 33 5.02 4.64 4.29
N VAL A 34 5.95 5.07 3.42
CA VAL A 34 6.95 4.19 2.81
C VAL A 34 8.18 4.24 3.69
N THR A 35 8.47 3.14 4.37
CA THR A 35 9.53 3.09 5.39
C THR A 35 10.90 2.68 4.84
N GLY A 36 10.94 2.19 3.60
CA GLY A 36 12.16 1.76 2.95
C GLY A 36 11.89 0.88 1.74
N GLY A 37 12.96 0.33 1.18
CA GLY A 37 12.91 -0.64 0.10
C GLY A 37 14.25 -1.33 -0.13
N THR A 38 14.24 -2.34 -0.99
CA THR A 38 15.41 -3.10 -1.42
C THR A 38 15.63 -2.96 -2.93
N GLY A 39 16.81 -3.37 -3.42
CA GLY A 39 17.11 -3.35 -4.86
C GLY A 39 17.07 -1.94 -5.44
N LYS A 40 16.33 -1.72 -6.53
CA LYS A 40 16.16 -0.40 -7.16
C LYS A 40 15.50 0.64 -6.24
N PHE A 41 14.79 0.18 -5.22
CA PHE A 41 14.13 1.02 -4.22
C PHE A 41 14.95 1.13 -2.93
N LYS A 42 16.24 0.79 -2.95
CA LYS A 42 17.11 0.97 -1.79
C LYS A 42 17.07 2.43 -1.34
N ASN A 43 16.88 2.64 -0.04
CA ASN A 43 16.72 3.95 0.60
C ASN A 43 15.48 4.76 0.14
N ALA A 44 14.52 4.12 -0.53
CA ALA A 44 13.29 4.80 -0.92
C ALA A 44 12.54 5.33 0.31
N CYS A 45 12.11 6.58 0.25
CA CYS A 45 11.29 7.23 1.28
C CYS A 45 10.07 7.89 0.64
N GLY A 46 9.04 8.15 1.44
CA GLY A 46 7.86 8.86 0.97
C GLY A 46 6.58 8.33 1.60
N PHE A 47 5.52 8.28 0.80
CA PHE A 47 4.20 7.88 1.27
C PHE A 47 3.43 7.14 0.18
N ALA A 48 2.40 6.42 0.60
CA ALA A 48 1.43 5.82 -0.31
C ALA A 48 0.01 6.22 0.05
N GLU A 49 -0.80 6.43 -0.98
CA GLU A 49 -2.25 6.62 -0.88
C GLU A 49 -2.95 5.28 -1.10
N ILE A 50 -3.80 4.88 -0.15
CA ILE A 50 -4.66 3.70 -0.26
C ILE A 50 -6.09 4.17 -0.49
N ARG A 51 -6.74 3.65 -1.54
CA ARG A 51 -8.15 3.88 -1.84
C ARG A 51 -8.87 2.56 -2.03
N SER A 52 -10.06 2.42 -1.44
CA SER A 52 -10.97 1.31 -1.73
C SER A 52 -11.47 1.45 -3.18
N LEU A 53 -11.48 0.34 -3.92
CA LEU A 53 -12.15 0.27 -5.22
C LEU A 53 -13.63 -0.13 -5.10
N ILE A 54 -14.05 -0.56 -3.91
CA ILE A 54 -15.44 -0.90 -3.60
C ILE A 54 -16.20 0.39 -3.25
N PRO A 55 -17.40 0.64 -3.81
CA PRO A 55 -18.20 1.83 -3.53
C PRO A 55 -18.48 2.05 -2.04
N ALA A 56 -18.47 3.31 -1.61
CA ALA A 56 -18.84 3.69 -0.24
C ALA A 56 -20.27 3.24 0.07
N GLY A 57 -20.45 2.46 1.14
CA GLY A 57 -21.75 1.93 1.56
C GLY A 57 -21.91 0.41 1.40
N GLN A 58 -21.08 -0.25 0.58
CA GLN A 58 -20.94 -1.71 0.61
C GLN A 58 -19.91 -2.11 1.68
N HIS A 59 -20.27 -1.92 2.95
CA HIS A 59 -19.54 -2.53 4.05
C HIS A 59 -20.05 -3.96 4.20
N VAL A 60 -19.57 -4.87 3.35
CA VAL A 60 -19.85 -6.30 3.52
C VAL A 60 -18.87 -6.80 4.57
N THR A 61 -19.33 -6.82 5.81
CA THR A 61 -18.60 -7.26 7.01
C THR A 61 -18.21 -8.75 6.96
N ASP A 62 -18.60 -9.49 5.93
CA ASP A 62 -18.49 -10.95 5.89
C ASP A 62 -18.20 -11.44 4.45
N GLY A 63 -16.92 -11.76 4.18
CA GLY A 63 -16.53 -12.60 3.03
C GLY A 63 -16.28 -11.94 1.67
N ALA A 64 -16.31 -10.61 1.52
CA ALA A 64 -16.01 -9.95 0.25
C ALA A 64 -14.50 -9.66 0.07
N GLU A 65 -13.96 -9.96 -1.11
CA GLU A 65 -12.60 -9.59 -1.49
C GLU A 65 -12.41 -8.07 -1.39
N THR A 66 -11.41 -7.62 -0.63
CA THR A 66 -11.10 -6.20 -0.50
C THR A 66 -10.11 -5.79 -1.58
N LEU A 67 -10.59 -5.04 -2.57
CA LEU A 67 -9.74 -4.47 -3.62
C LEU A 67 -9.27 -3.06 -3.23
N LEU A 68 -7.95 -2.92 -3.08
CA LEU A 68 -7.28 -1.66 -2.76
C LEU A 68 -6.46 -1.18 -3.95
N ARG A 69 -6.58 0.11 -4.28
CA ARG A 69 -5.65 0.82 -5.14
C ARG A 69 -4.63 1.54 -4.29
N ILE A 70 -3.36 1.24 -4.50
CA ILE A 70 -2.22 1.83 -3.78
C ILE A 70 -1.40 2.65 -4.78
N THR A 71 -1.28 3.95 -4.54
CA THR A 71 -0.45 4.87 -5.33
C THR A 71 0.73 5.32 -4.49
N VAL A 72 1.95 5.04 -4.94
CA VAL A 72 3.18 5.29 -4.18
C VAL A 72 3.90 6.53 -4.71
N HIS A 73 4.23 7.45 -3.81
CA HIS A 73 4.98 8.66 -4.11
C HIS A 73 6.34 8.58 -3.40
N LEU A 74 7.38 8.31 -4.18
CA LEU A 74 8.75 8.22 -3.69
C LEU A 74 9.44 9.58 -3.80
N THR A 75 10.23 9.91 -2.79
CA THR A 75 11.20 11.01 -2.82
C THR A 75 12.59 10.38 -2.80
N TYR A 76 13.45 10.79 -3.74
CA TYR A 76 14.79 10.26 -3.95
C TYR A 76 15.84 11.29 -3.52
#